data_AF-W7SZI9-F1
#
_entry.id   AF-W7SZI9-F1
#
_cell.length_a   1.000
_cell.length_b   1.000
_cell.length_c   1.000
_cell.angle_alpha   90.00
_cell.angle_beta   90.00
_cell.angle_gamma   90.00
#
_symmetry.space_group_name_H-M   'P 1'
#
loop_
_entity.id
_entity.type
_entity.pdbx_description
1 polymer ?
#
loop_
_entity_poly.entity_id
_entity_poly.type
_entity_poly.pdbx_seq_one_letter_code
_entity_poly.pdbx_strand_id
1 'polypeptide(L)'
;MTGASIMPATVAAAHLEACAAALAGVDVSDPDDIAMIVPTLLRAQRHLARALNTISRHAVGGQSSSVEFMGETLVSTELSAVLSEAADAAASTAEALEEALPFLDDVEDDDTRS
;
A
#
# COMPACT_ATOMS: atom_id res chain seq x y z
N MET A 1 19.94 -23.82 -0.11
CA MET A 1 19.93 -22.54 0.63
C MET A 1 19.53 -21.46 -0.36
N THR A 2 18.24 -21.19 -0.50
CA THR A 2 17.75 -20.08 -1.34
C THR A 2 17.98 -18.80 -0.57
N GLY A 3 19.11 -18.14 -0.83
CA GLY A 3 19.36 -16.80 -0.30
C GLY A 3 18.25 -15.90 -0.81
N ALA A 4 17.35 -15.48 0.08
CA ALA A 4 16.43 -14.40 -0.23
C ALA A 4 17.30 -13.21 -0.61
N SER A 5 17.27 -12.81 -1.88
CA SER A 5 17.95 -11.62 -2.34
C SER A 5 17.35 -10.46 -1.56
N ILE A 6 18.11 -9.94 -0.59
CA ILE A 6 17.70 -8.78 0.21
C ILE A 6 17.72 -7.60 -0.76
N MET A 7 16.58 -7.31 -1.36
CA MET A 7 16.42 -6.17 -2.24
C MET A 7 16.59 -4.89 -1.41
N PRO A 8 17.42 -3.93 -1.86
CA PRO A 8 17.53 -2.64 -1.19
C PRO A 8 16.17 -1.94 -1.08
N ALA A 9 15.88 -1.30 0.05
CA ALA A 9 14.60 -0.65 0.30
C ALA A 9 14.25 0.43 -0.74
N THR A 10 15.26 1.12 -1.29
CA THR A 10 15.09 2.10 -2.37
C THR A 10 14.64 1.46 -3.68
N VAL A 11 15.14 0.26 -4.01
CA VAL A 11 14.69 -0.49 -5.19
C VAL A 11 13.26 -0.98 -5.00
N ALA A 12 12.90 -1.44 -3.79
CA ALA A 12 11.53 -1.81 -3.46
C ALA A 12 10.56 -0.63 -3.62
N ALA A 13 10.94 0.55 -3.13
CA ALA A 13 10.15 1.78 -3.26
C ALA A 13 9.97 2.19 -4.73
N ALA A 14 11.02 2.16 -5.54
CA ALA A 14 10.93 2.48 -6.97
C ALA A 14 10.04 1.49 -7.73
N HIS A 15 10.06 0.20 -7.37
CA HIS A 15 9.18 -0.79 -7.98
C HIS A 15 7.72 -0.57 -7.59
N LEU A 16 7.45 -0.23 -6.32
CA LEU A 16 6.12 0.15 -5.85
C LEU A 16 5.58 1.36 -6.62
N GLU A 17 6.39 2.40 -6.78
CA GLU A 17 6.04 3.59 -7.56
C GLU A 17 5.68 3.24 -9.01
N ALA A 18 6.52 2.45 -9.69
CA ALA A 18 6.29 2.02 -11.06
C ALA A 18 4.99 1.20 -11.21
N CYS A 19 4.74 0.26 -10.30
CA CYS A 19 3.53 -0.56 -10.31
C CYS A 19 2.27 0.28 -10.04
N ALA A 20 2.33 1.23 -9.09
CA ALA A 20 1.22 2.14 -8.81
C ALA A 20 0.92 3.03 -10.02
N ALA A 21 1.96 3.55 -10.69
CA ALA A 21 1.81 4.34 -11.91
C ALA A 21 1.20 3.54 -13.06
N ALA A 22 1.64 2.29 -13.25
CA ALA A 22 1.07 1.40 -14.26
C ALA A 22 -0.41 1.11 -13.99
N LEU A 23 -0.77 0.84 -12.73
CA LEU A 23 -2.16 0.59 -12.34
C LEU A 23 -3.05 1.82 -12.49
N ALA A 24 -2.52 3.02 -12.21
CA ALA A 24 -3.26 4.27 -12.41
C ALA A 24 -3.59 4.57 -13.89
N GLY A 25 -2.87 3.94 -14.83
CA GLY A 25 -3.10 4.08 -16.27
C GLY A 25 -3.84 2.91 -16.91
N VAL A 26 -4.31 1.94 -16.12
CA VAL A 26 -5.07 0.79 -16.63
C VAL A 26 -6.48 1.24 -17.07
N ASP A 27 -6.89 0.79 -18.24
CA ASP A 27 -8.28 0.92 -18.71
C ASP A 27 -9.09 -0.24 -18.10
N VAL A 28 -9.92 0.07 -17.12
CA VAL A 28 -10.82 -0.91 -16.48
C VAL A 28 -12.15 -0.86 -17.21
N SER A 29 -12.21 -1.48 -18.38
CA SER A 29 -13.43 -1.53 -19.20
C SER A 29 -14.31 -2.74 -18.89
N ASP A 30 -13.72 -3.79 -18.31
CA ASP A 30 -14.38 -5.06 -18.00
C ASP A 30 -14.66 -5.18 -16.48
N PRO A 31 -15.91 -5.46 -16.06
CA PRO A 31 -16.23 -5.77 -14.67
C PRO A 31 -15.39 -6.91 -14.07
N ASP A 32 -14.97 -7.90 -14.87
CA ASP A 32 -14.13 -9.01 -14.40
C ASP A 32 -12.74 -8.52 -13.96
N ASP A 33 -12.22 -7.46 -14.59
CA ASP A 33 -10.96 -6.84 -14.18
C ASP A 33 -11.08 -6.23 -12.77
N ILE A 34 -12.24 -5.69 -12.41
CA ILE A 34 -12.50 -5.14 -11.06
C ILE A 34 -12.44 -6.27 -10.02
N ALA A 35 -13.08 -7.41 -10.30
CA ALA A 35 -13.07 -8.59 -9.43
C ALA A 35 -11.66 -9.12 -9.20
N MET A 36 -10.75 -9.02 -10.19
CA MET A 36 -9.34 -9.41 -10.04
C MET A 36 -8.47 -8.35 -9.35
N ILE A 37 -8.70 -7.06 -9.64
CA ILE A 37 -7.86 -5.96 -9.17
C ILE A 37 -8.14 -5.64 -7.68
N VAL A 38 -9.41 -5.62 -7.26
CA VAL A 38 -9.79 -5.21 -5.90
C VAL A 38 -9.16 -6.09 -4.81
N PRO A 39 -9.16 -7.43 -4.88
CA PRO A 39 -8.46 -8.28 -3.91
C PRO A 39 -6.95 -8.04 -3.87
N THR A 40 -6.35 -7.69 -5.02
CA THR A 40 -4.92 -7.37 -5.12
C THR A 40 -4.62 -6.04 -4.45
N LEU A 41 -5.44 -5.02 -4.71
CA LEU A 41 -5.37 -3.71 -4.06
C LEU A 41 -5.53 -3.81 -2.54
N LEU A 42 -6.50 -4.60 -2.07
CA LEU A 42 -6.69 -4.90 -0.64
C LEU A 42 -5.40 -5.40 0.02
N ARG A 43 -4.75 -6.40 -0.59
CA ARG A 43 -3.49 -6.95 -0.07
C ARG A 43 -2.37 -5.90 -0.11
N ALA A 44 -2.27 -5.15 -1.21
CA ALA A 44 -1.28 -4.09 -1.35
C ALA A 44 -1.41 -3.02 -0.26
N GLN A 45 -2.64 -2.59 0.05
CA GLN A 45 -2.91 -1.61 1.13
C GLN A 45 -2.50 -2.15 2.50
N ARG A 46 -2.79 -3.42 2.81
CA ARG A 46 -2.31 -4.07 4.05
C ARG A 46 -0.79 -4.13 4.14
N HIS A 47 -0.11 -4.41 3.02
CA HIS A 47 1.34 -4.40 2.97
C HIS A 47 1.92 -3.00 3.16
N LEU A 48 1.30 -1.99 2.55
CA LEU A 48 1.69 -0.59 2.69
C LEU A 48 1.53 -0.10 4.13
N ALA A 49 0.40 -0.38 4.76
CA ALA A 49 0.16 -0.06 6.17
C ALA A 49 1.24 -0.64 7.10
N ARG A 50 1.64 -1.90 6.86
CA ARG A 50 2.72 -2.56 7.63
C ARG A 50 4.09 -1.94 7.36
N ALA A 51 4.39 -1.59 6.11
CA ALA A 51 5.64 -0.95 5.73
C ALA A 51 5.76 0.43 6.39
N LEU A 52 4.73 1.26 6.30
CA LEU A 52 4.67 2.59 6.92
C LEU A 52 4.81 2.53 8.44
N ASN A 53 4.12 1.60 9.10
CA ASN A 53 4.28 1.36 10.53
C ASN A 53 5.72 0.96 10.91
N THR A 54 6.36 0.14 10.08
CA THR A 54 7.76 -0.27 10.29
C THR A 54 8.70 0.92 10.17
N ILE A 55 8.53 1.76 9.15
CA ILE A 55 9.34 2.97 8.93
C ILE A 55 9.12 3.97 10.07
N SER A 56 7.87 4.19 10.50
CA SER A 56 7.52 5.07 11.62
C SER A 56 8.27 4.66 12.90
N ARG A 57 8.28 3.36 13.25
CA ARG A 57 9.02 2.86 14.42
C ARG A 57 10.53 3.06 14.30
N HIS A 58 11.09 2.92 13.10
CA HIS A 58 12.51 3.18 12.87
C HIS A 58 12.87 4.66 12.98
N ALA A 59 11.96 5.56 12.57
CA ALA A 59 12.15 7.00 12.75
C ALA A 59 12.27 7.39 14.24
N VAL A 60 11.55 6.72 15.14
CA VAL A 60 11.64 6.97 16.59
C VAL A 60 12.90 6.34 17.22
N GLY A 61 13.35 5.18 16.71
CA GLY A 61 14.46 4.41 17.29
C GLY A 61 15.88 4.83 16.83
N GLY A 62 16.00 5.64 15.77
CA GLY A 62 17.27 6.10 15.22
C GLY A 62 17.82 7.33 15.95
N GLN A 63 18.98 7.20 16.58
CA GLN A 63 19.73 8.30 17.18
C GLN A 63 20.18 9.29 16.10
N SER A 64 19.42 10.37 15.87
CA SER A 64 19.90 11.74 15.63
C SER A 64 18.72 12.63 15.24
N SER A 65 18.61 13.73 15.97
CA SER A 65 17.63 14.79 15.81
C SER A 65 17.67 15.38 14.40
N SER A 66 16.53 15.33 13.74
CA SER A 66 16.18 15.97 12.47
C SER A 66 16.80 15.41 11.19
N VAL A 67 15.94 15.27 10.17
CA VAL A 67 16.30 14.93 8.79
C VAL A 67 15.91 16.11 7.91
N GLU A 68 16.82 16.59 7.06
CA GLU A 68 16.44 17.54 6.01
C GLU A 68 15.77 16.80 4.86
N PHE A 69 14.52 17.15 4.56
CA PHE A 69 13.78 16.63 3.43
C PHE A 69 13.15 17.79 2.67
N MET A 70 13.45 17.90 1.37
CA MET A 70 12.92 18.97 0.49
C MET A 70 13.15 20.40 1.01
N GLY A 71 14.23 20.63 1.77
CA GLY A 71 14.56 21.94 2.35
C GLY A 71 13.90 22.23 3.69
N GLU A 72 13.16 21.28 4.26
CA GLU A 72 12.56 21.38 5.58
C GLU A 72 13.26 20.44 6.58
N THR A 73 13.51 20.95 7.80
CA THR A 73 14.01 20.15 8.92
C THR A 73 12.84 19.40 9.55
N LEU A 74 12.70 18.10 9.24
CA LEU A 74 11.68 17.25 9.84
C LEU A 74 12.18 16.72 11.18
N VAL A 75 11.47 17.02 12.27
CA VAL A 75 11.72 16.38 13.55
C VAL A 75 11.27 14.93 13.46
N SER A 76 12.13 13.99 13.87
CA SER A 76 11.87 12.56 13.72
C SER A 76 10.56 12.06 14.33
N THR A 77 10.07 12.76 15.37
CA THR A 77 8.78 12.50 16.02
C THR A 77 7.59 12.93 15.17
N GLU A 78 7.69 14.04 14.45
CA GLU A 78 6.63 14.52 13.55
C GLU A 78 6.53 13.62 12.32
N LEU A 79 7.67 13.23 11.74
CA LEU A 79 7.70 12.27 10.64
C LEU A 79 7.12 10.91 11.07
N SER A 80 7.45 10.43 12.26
CA SER A 80 6.87 9.18 12.79
C SER A 80 5.34 9.28 12.93
N ALA A 81 4.82 10.41 13.43
CA ALA A 81 3.38 10.62 13.54
C ALA A 81 2.70 10.62 12.16
N VAL A 82 3.25 11.35 11.18
CA VAL A 82 2.74 11.38 9.80
C VAL A 82 2.74 9.98 9.17
N LEU A 83 3.82 9.21 9.36
CA LEU A 83 3.92 7.85 8.86
C LEU A 83 2.95 6.88 9.55
N SER A 84 2.64 7.10 10.83
CA SER A 84 1.64 6.32 11.55
C SER A 84 0.23 6.61 11.01
N GLU A 85 -0.10 7.89 10.83
CA GLU A 85 -1.39 8.31 10.28
C GLU A 85 -1.59 7.77 8.85
N ALA A 86 -0.54 7.81 8.03
CA ALA A 86 -0.56 7.22 6.69
C ALA A 86 -0.75 5.70 6.73
N ALA A 87 -0.17 5.02 7.73
CA ALA A 87 -0.38 3.59 7.91
C ALA A 87 -1.83 3.26 8.27
N ASP A 88 -2.45 4.08 9.13
CA ASP A 88 -3.84 3.91 9.55
C ASP A 88 -4.81 4.20 8.38
N ALA A 89 -4.54 5.22 7.57
CA ALA A 89 -5.30 5.49 6.36
C ALA A 89 -5.23 4.33 5.34
N ALA A 90 -4.05 3.73 5.15
CA ALA A 90 -3.89 2.56 4.29
C ALA A 90 -4.64 1.33 4.85
N ALA A 91 -4.62 1.13 6.18
CA ALA A 91 -5.39 0.07 6.84
C ALA A 91 -6.91 0.27 6.68
N SER A 92 -7.41 1.49 6.88
CA SER A 92 -8.82 1.82 6.69
C SER A 92 -9.25 1.64 5.23
N THR A 93 -8.39 2.01 4.27
CA THR A 93 -8.64 1.74 2.84
C THR A 93 -8.73 0.23 2.57
N ALA A 94 -7.87 -0.57 3.20
CA ALA A 94 -7.95 -2.03 3.10
C ALA A 94 -9.27 -2.57 3.68
N GLU A 95 -9.71 -2.10 4.85
CA GLU A 95 -10.99 -2.52 5.43
C GLU A 95 -12.16 -2.20 4.52
N ALA A 96 -12.20 -1.00 3.94
CA ALA A 96 -13.24 -0.62 2.98
C ALA A 96 -13.25 -1.50 1.71
N LEU A 97 -12.07 -1.90 1.20
CA LEU A 97 -11.97 -2.82 0.06
C LEU A 97 -12.39 -4.25 0.44
N GLU A 98 -12.13 -4.68 1.67
CA GLU A 98 -12.57 -6.00 2.15
C GLU A 98 -14.10 -6.05 2.30
N GLU A 99 -14.71 -4.99 2.82
CA GLU A 99 -16.17 -4.84 2.85
C GLU A 99 -16.78 -4.82 1.45
N ALA A 100 -16.02 -4.42 0.43
CA ALA A 100 -16.47 -4.40 -0.95
C ALA A 100 -16.45 -5.78 -1.63
N LEU A 101 -15.69 -6.76 -1.11
CA LEU A 101 -15.50 -8.07 -1.75
C LEU A 101 -16.80 -8.84 -2.01
N PRO A 102 -17.77 -8.91 -1.07
CA PRO A 102 -19.01 -9.66 -1.30
C PRO A 102 -19.83 -9.15 -2.49
N PHE A 103 -19.73 -7.86 -2.83
CA PHE A 103 -20.43 -7.29 -3.97
C PHE A 103 -19.79 -7.65 -5.31
N LEU A 104 -18.57 -8.20 -5.32
CA LEU A 104 -17.88 -8.67 -6.52
C LEU A 104 -18.20 -10.14 -6.81
N ASP A 105 -18.35 -10.96 -5.76
CA ASP A 105 -18.76 -12.37 -5.90
C ASP A 105 -20.19 -12.51 -6.47
N ASP A 106 -21.10 -11.58 -6.15
CA ASP A 106 -22.48 -11.58 -6.66
C ASP A 106 -22.59 -11.30 -8.17
N VAL A 107 -21.56 -10.73 -8.80
CA VAL A 107 -21.55 -10.39 -10.24
C VAL A 107 -21.27 -11.62 -11.10
N GLU A 108 -20.43 -12.55 -10.62
CA GLU A 108 -20.09 -13.80 -11.35
C GLU A 108 -21.28 -14.80 -11.41
N ASP A 109 -22.18 -14.77 -10.41
CA ASP A 109 -23.32 -15.69 -10.32
C ASP A 109 -24.53 -15.28 -11.19
N ASP A 110 -24.67 -14.00 -11.57
CA ASP A 110 -25.80 -13.54 -12.41
C ASP A 110 -25.62 -13.89 -13.89
N ASP A 111 -24.37 -13.97 -14.37
CA ASP A 111 -24.03 -14.30 -15.77
C ASP A 111 -24.25 -15.79 -16.13
N THR A 112 -24.32 -16.69 -15.15
CA THR A 112 -24.65 -18.11 -15.40
C THR A 112 -26.14 -18.39 -15.50
N ARG A 113 -27.00 -17.36 -15.35
CA ARG A 113 -28.46 -17.49 -15.31
C ARG A 113 -29.21 -17.07 -16.59
N SER A 114 -28.48 -16.70 -17.66
CA SER A 114 -29.06 -16.30 -18.97
C SER A 114 -29.07 -17.41 -20.02
#